data_AF-A0AAN8K474-F1
#
_entry.id   AF-A0AAN8K474-F1
#
_cell.length_a   1.000
_cell.length_b   1.000
_cell.length_c   1.000
_cell.angle_alpha   90.00
_cell.angle_beta   90.00
_cell.angle_gamma   90.00
#
_symmetry.space_group_name_H-M   'P 1'
#
loop_
_entity.id
_entity.type
_entity.pdbx_description
1 polymer ?
#
loop_
_entity_poly.entity_id
_entity_poly.type
_entity_poly.pdbx_seq_one_letter_code
_entity_poly.pdbx_strand_id
1 'polypeptide(L)'
;MTTKEAILAYQINVVETKLEDVNFEIRGWEEKNKRHVERNDKLRSEQELLIQHLLKQAKDVEKAYDAEEIKTRDDVIETMKEKWDRQRERERELTDIKSQIARKETDIEKIRKEVDNWLRYKNKGQFEHKKQIEILEQELRDMQNSFDEMAGHLNKSLEKTKAEIEIYTDDTLAKQKDLASDKAMEKLDKHSRQEVLDNDWLKREVAIHSVEMEKIKTDVEKLEKRNLEIMSQLFDCTIDDLKISRNFYLTQFEDGENLEESSILEIDLNQLLINERTPITTPPSKLRPKSATHRAIEEKILSIVKDDISDEDDDGDAEEEEGEDEIDDLDDKIRDTKSNNDFYKSLFFEVEDFSDYLQLGPLELKLLNVNGTQMRLHPQGEPTDEELAALDCNPDTWPVTQPMIKNATNQ
;
A
#
# COMPACT_ATOMS: atom_id res chain seq x y z
N MET A 1 -142.45 28.22 59.33
CA MET A 1 -142.14 28.14 57.88
C MET A 1 -143.35 27.57 57.16
N THR A 2 -143.85 28.32 56.20
CA THR A 2 -144.97 27.98 55.32
C THR A 2 -144.40 27.36 54.05
N THR A 3 -145.09 26.39 53.44
CA THR A 3 -144.58 25.65 52.28
C THR A 3 -144.14 26.55 51.11
N LYS A 4 -144.84 27.67 50.90
CA LYS A 4 -144.51 28.68 49.87
C LYS A 4 -143.15 29.34 50.08
N GLU A 5 -142.75 29.59 51.32
CA GLU A 5 -141.48 30.25 51.67
C GLU A 5 -140.30 29.31 51.40
N ALA A 6 -140.44 28.03 51.76
CA ALA A 6 -139.45 27.00 51.47
C ALA A 6 -139.27 26.75 49.96
N ILE A 7 -140.36 26.78 49.19
CA ILE A 7 -140.32 26.66 47.72
C ILE A 7 -139.60 27.86 47.10
N LEU A 8 -139.88 29.09 47.55
CA LEU A 8 -139.19 30.29 47.06
C LEU A 8 -137.69 30.28 47.43
N ALA A 9 -137.33 29.93 48.66
CA ALA A 9 -135.93 29.81 49.07
C ALA A 9 -135.17 28.75 48.26
N TYR A 10 -135.81 27.62 47.95
CA TYR A 10 -135.24 26.61 47.06
C TYR A 10 -135.10 27.11 45.61
N GLN A 11 -136.10 27.81 45.08
CA GLN A 11 -136.03 28.41 43.74
C GLN A 11 -134.94 29.49 43.62
N ILE A 12 -134.75 30.30 44.66
CA ILE A 12 -133.67 31.30 44.75
C ILE A 12 -132.32 30.58 44.76
N ASN A 13 -132.11 29.59 45.62
CA ASN A 13 -130.86 28.81 45.67
C ASN A 13 -130.55 28.10 44.33
N VAL A 14 -131.57 27.58 43.64
CA VAL A 14 -131.44 26.97 42.29
C VAL A 14 -131.14 28.01 41.18
N VAL A 15 -131.37 29.29 41.42
CA VAL A 15 -130.94 30.39 40.53
C VAL A 15 -129.56 30.92 40.94
N GLU A 16 -129.26 31.02 42.23
CA GLU A 16 -127.95 31.43 42.77
C GLU A 16 -126.86 30.44 42.37
N THR A 17 -127.06 29.13 42.53
CA THR A 17 -126.12 28.09 42.07
C THR A 17 -125.87 28.16 40.57
N LYS A 18 -126.91 28.35 39.74
CA LYS A 18 -126.75 28.55 38.29
C LYS A 18 -126.04 29.85 37.94
N LEU A 19 -126.21 30.90 38.75
CA LEU A 19 -125.52 32.17 38.58
C LEU A 19 -124.06 32.08 39.05
N GLU A 20 -123.75 31.24 40.04
CA GLU A 20 -122.38 30.88 40.41
C GLU A 20 -121.70 30.03 39.33
N ASP A 21 -122.39 29.04 38.74
CA ASP A 21 -121.93 28.26 37.59
C ASP A 21 -121.62 29.18 36.40
N VAL A 22 -122.57 30.04 36.00
CA VAL A 22 -122.37 31.02 34.92
C VAL A 22 -121.26 32.02 35.25
N ASN A 23 -121.13 32.47 36.50
CA ASN A 23 -120.01 33.32 36.91
C ASN A 23 -118.67 32.57 36.91
N PHE A 24 -118.65 31.25 37.14
CA PHE A 24 -117.47 30.42 37.01
C PHE A 24 -117.08 30.22 35.53
N GLU A 25 -118.06 29.99 34.64
CA GLU A 25 -117.86 29.98 33.20
C GLU A 25 -117.33 31.33 32.69
N ILE A 26 -117.94 32.45 33.09
CA ILE A 26 -117.50 33.81 32.71
C ILE A 26 -116.05 34.03 33.15
N ARG A 27 -115.69 33.76 34.41
CA ARG A 27 -114.29 33.89 34.87
C ARG A 27 -113.34 32.95 34.09
N GLY A 28 -113.79 31.76 33.74
CA GLY A 28 -113.06 30.82 32.88
C GLY A 28 -112.88 31.34 31.44
N TRP A 29 -113.85 32.09 30.90
CA TRP A 29 -113.74 32.76 29.60
C TRP A 29 -112.86 34.00 29.65
N GLU A 30 -112.96 34.81 30.70
CA GLU A 30 -112.09 35.96 30.96
C GLU A 30 -110.62 35.52 31.09
N GLU A 31 -110.34 34.45 31.84
CA GLU A 31 -108.98 33.95 32.00
C GLU A 31 -108.43 33.35 30.70
N LYS A 32 -109.25 32.59 29.94
CA LYS A 32 -108.89 32.15 28.58
C LYS A 32 -108.56 33.35 27.70
N ASN A 33 -109.44 34.36 27.66
CA ASN A 33 -109.26 35.56 26.85
C ASN A 33 -107.97 36.30 27.22
N LYS A 34 -107.69 36.47 28.52
CA LYS A 34 -106.45 37.06 29.01
C LYS A 34 -105.22 36.26 28.56
N ARG A 35 -105.23 34.92 28.70
CA ARG A 35 -104.17 34.03 28.21
C ARG A 35 -104.00 34.10 26.68
N HIS A 36 -105.06 34.36 25.93
CA HIS A 36 -105.00 34.59 24.47
C HIS A 36 -104.40 35.96 24.12
N VAL A 37 -104.76 37.03 24.84
CA VAL A 37 -104.17 38.38 24.69
C VAL A 37 -102.67 38.33 25.02
N GLU A 38 -102.29 37.80 26.19
CA GLU A 38 -100.88 37.67 26.59
C GLU A 38 -100.03 36.85 25.60
N ARG A 39 -100.63 35.85 24.92
CA ARG A 39 -99.95 35.10 23.85
C ARG A 39 -99.82 35.94 22.58
N ASN A 40 -100.84 36.70 22.21
CA ASN A 40 -100.82 37.58 21.04
C ASN A 40 -99.78 38.69 21.19
N ASP A 41 -99.66 39.29 22.38
CA ASP A 41 -98.68 40.35 22.66
C ASP A 41 -97.24 39.81 22.70
N LYS A 42 -97.03 38.57 23.16
CA LYS A 42 -95.75 37.85 23.04
C LYS A 42 -95.40 37.58 21.58
N LEU A 43 -96.33 36.99 20.81
CA LEU A 43 -96.13 36.75 19.38
C LEU A 43 -95.87 38.05 18.59
N ARG A 44 -96.49 39.17 18.96
CA ARG A 44 -96.26 40.48 18.35
C ARG A 44 -94.87 41.03 18.67
N SER A 45 -94.41 40.94 19.91
CA SER A 45 -93.05 41.37 20.29
C SER A 45 -91.96 40.46 19.72
N GLU A 46 -92.21 39.14 19.62
CA GLU A 46 -91.36 38.19 18.89
C GLU A 46 -91.30 38.53 17.39
N GLN A 47 -92.44 38.85 16.75
CA GLN A 47 -92.50 39.31 15.36
C GLN A 47 -91.79 40.65 15.15
N GLU A 48 -91.95 41.61 16.07
CA GLU A 48 -91.29 42.90 15.99
C GLU A 48 -89.77 42.74 16.10
N LEU A 49 -89.27 41.93 17.05
CA LEU A 49 -87.85 41.61 17.18
C LEU A 49 -87.29 40.90 15.93
N LEU A 50 -88.05 39.98 15.33
CA LEU A 50 -87.66 39.33 14.08
C LEU A 50 -87.59 40.33 12.90
N ILE A 51 -88.56 41.24 12.78
CA ILE A 51 -88.55 42.30 11.77
C ILE A 51 -87.37 43.26 11.99
N GLN A 52 -87.10 43.67 13.23
CA GLN A 52 -85.94 44.49 13.58
C GLN A 52 -84.61 43.79 13.26
N HIS A 53 -84.51 42.48 13.51
CA HIS A 53 -83.33 41.68 13.14
C HIS A 53 -83.15 41.62 11.61
N LEU A 54 -84.21 41.33 10.86
CA LEU A 54 -84.17 41.28 9.39
C LEU A 54 -83.82 42.65 8.78
N LEU A 55 -84.36 43.75 9.31
CA LEU A 55 -84.02 45.12 8.89
C LEU A 55 -82.57 45.49 9.24
N LYS A 56 -82.03 44.99 10.36
CA LYS A 56 -80.61 45.16 10.69
C LYS A 56 -79.73 44.36 9.73
N GLN A 57 -80.03 43.07 9.51
CA GLN A 57 -79.30 42.21 8.60
C GLN A 57 -79.30 42.75 7.16
N ALA A 58 -80.43 43.28 6.68
CA ALA A 58 -80.51 43.94 5.39
C ALA A 58 -79.56 45.16 5.31
N LYS A 59 -79.55 46.03 6.33
CA LYS A 59 -78.66 47.21 6.40
C LYS A 59 -77.18 46.86 6.55
N ASP A 60 -76.86 45.77 7.24
CA ASP A 60 -75.48 45.33 7.41
C ASP A 60 -74.96 44.64 6.13
N VAL A 61 -75.83 44.05 5.31
CA VAL A 61 -75.55 43.60 3.93
C VAL A 61 -75.45 44.78 2.95
N GLU A 62 -76.34 45.77 3.05
CA GLU A 62 -76.32 47.01 2.25
C GLU A 62 -74.97 47.74 2.41
N LYS A 63 -74.52 47.96 3.66
CA LYS A 63 -73.19 48.50 3.97
C LYS A 63 -72.04 47.63 3.45
N ALA A 64 -72.20 46.32 3.40
CA ALA A 64 -71.15 45.42 2.89
C ALA A 64 -70.98 45.58 1.37
N TYR A 65 -72.07 45.84 0.63
CA TYR A 65 -72.02 46.20 -0.78
C TYR A 65 -71.54 47.65 -0.99
N ASP A 66 -71.96 48.61 -0.18
CA ASP A 66 -71.45 50.00 -0.24
C ASP A 66 -69.94 50.07 0.06
N ALA A 67 -69.41 49.13 0.85
CA ALA A 67 -68.00 48.99 1.16
C ALA A 67 -67.23 48.08 0.20
N GLU A 68 -67.90 47.33 -0.68
CA GLU A 68 -67.25 46.58 -1.76
C GLU A 68 -66.94 47.53 -2.91
N GLU A 69 -65.74 48.11 -2.88
CA GLU A 69 -65.25 49.09 -3.85
C GLU A 69 -65.49 48.61 -5.30
N ILE A 70 -66.21 49.42 -6.07
CA ILE A 70 -66.65 49.10 -7.43
C ILE A 70 -65.42 49.11 -8.34
N LYS A 71 -64.79 47.92 -8.46
CA LYS A 71 -63.61 47.67 -9.30
C LYS A 71 -63.84 48.23 -10.69
N THR A 72 -63.12 49.31 -10.97
CA THR A 72 -63.24 50.06 -12.21
C THR A 72 -62.60 49.27 -13.35
N ARG A 73 -63.02 49.56 -14.58
CA ARG A 73 -62.47 48.93 -15.78
C ARG A 73 -60.93 49.02 -15.82
N ASP A 74 -60.36 50.09 -15.29
CA ASP A 74 -58.94 50.37 -15.32
C ASP A 74 -58.15 49.48 -14.32
N ASP A 75 -58.69 49.18 -13.13
CA ASP A 75 -58.11 48.22 -12.18
C ASP A 75 -58.05 46.80 -12.78
N VAL A 76 -59.09 46.43 -13.54
CA VAL A 76 -59.13 45.17 -14.30
C VAL A 76 -58.09 45.18 -15.42
N ILE A 77 -57.85 46.33 -16.08
CA ILE A 77 -56.80 46.49 -17.08
C ILE A 77 -55.40 46.44 -16.44
N GLU A 78 -55.19 47.03 -15.27
CA GLU A 78 -53.92 47.02 -14.56
C GLU A 78 -53.55 45.62 -14.05
N THR A 79 -54.47 44.95 -13.34
CA THR A 79 -54.26 43.57 -12.89
C THR A 79 -54.11 42.58 -14.04
N MET A 80 -54.65 42.87 -15.23
CA MET A 80 -54.40 42.08 -16.45
C MET A 80 -53.04 42.38 -17.09
N LYS A 81 -52.59 43.66 -17.12
CA LYS A 81 -51.22 44.02 -17.53
C LYS A 81 -50.20 43.32 -16.65
N GLU A 82 -50.33 43.39 -15.31
CA GLU A 82 -49.45 42.67 -14.39
C GLU A 82 -49.42 41.17 -14.66
N LYS A 83 -50.57 40.55 -14.93
CA LYS A 83 -50.64 39.10 -15.24
C LYS A 83 -49.89 38.77 -16.52
N TRP A 84 -50.01 39.61 -17.55
CA TRP A 84 -49.23 39.47 -18.79
C TRP A 84 -47.74 39.74 -18.56
N ASP A 85 -47.34 40.73 -17.78
CA ASP A 85 -45.93 41.04 -17.51
C ASP A 85 -45.26 39.92 -16.68
N ARG A 86 -45.93 39.47 -15.62
CA ARG A 86 -45.56 38.32 -14.80
C ARG A 86 -45.59 36.99 -15.58
N GLN A 87 -46.28 36.93 -16.72
CA GLN A 87 -46.20 35.80 -17.66
C GLN A 87 -45.01 35.95 -18.61
N ARG A 88 -44.81 37.14 -19.19
CA ARG A 88 -43.65 37.44 -20.06
C ARG A 88 -42.31 37.32 -19.34
N GLU A 89 -42.28 37.52 -18.02
CA GLU A 89 -41.09 37.24 -17.19
C GLU A 89 -40.83 35.74 -17.09
N ARG A 90 -41.82 34.95 -16.66
CA ARG A 90 -41.71 33.47 -16.61
C ARG A 90 -41.41 32.83 -17.96
N GLU A 91 -41.93 33.40 -19.05
CA GLU A 91 -41.59 32.96 -20.42
C GLU A 91 -40.11 33.24 -20.75
N ARG A 92 -39.57 34.39 -20.31
CA ARG A 92 -38.13 34.72 -20.46
C ARG A 92 -37.26 33.83 -19.58
N GLU A 93 -37.60 33.63 -18.32
CA GLU A 93 -36.96 32.67 -17.40
C GLU A 93 -36.91 31.26 -18.02
N LEU A 94 -38.04 30.77 -18.54
CA LEU A 94 -38.12 29.48 -19.22
C LEU A 94 -37.27 29.42 -20.50
N THR A 95 -37.14 30.52 -21.26
CA THR A 95 -36.23 30.54 -22.42
C THR A 95 -34.76 30.55 -22.03
N ASP A 96 -34.38 31.26 -20.95
CA ASP A 96 -33.00 31.25 -20.49
C ASP A 96 -32.61 29.89 -19.90
N ILE A 97 -33.45 29.30 -19.04
CA ILE A 97 -33.26 27.94 -18.50
C ILE A 97 -33.11 26.92 -19.65
N LYS A 98 -33.94 26.99 -20.70
CA LYS A 98 -33.78 26.15 -21.89
C LYS A 98 -32.44 26.39 -22.60
N SER A 99 -31.96 27.63 -22.66
CA SER A 99 -30.65 27.97 -23.22
C SER A 99 -29.50 27.43 -22.36
N GLN A 100 -29.63 27.45 -21.03
CA GLN A 100 -28.65 26.89 -20.09
C GLN A 100 -28.60 25.36 -20.20
N ILE A 101 -29.77 24.69 -20.26
CA ILE A 101 -29.87 23.23 -20.50
C ILE A 101 -29.18 22.87 -21.82
N ALA A 102 -29.52 23.53 -22.93
CA ALA A 102 -28.90 23.25 -24.23
C ALA A 102 -27.37 23.45 -24.22
N ARG A 103 -26.85 24.47 -23.52
CA ARG A 103 -25.39 24.63 -23.32
C ARG A 103 -24.81 23.43 -22.57
N LYS A 104 -25.40 23.05 -21.44
CA LYS A 104 -24.94 21.91 -20.63
C LYS A 104 -25.03 20.57 -21.35
N GLU A 105 -26.05 20.35 -22.18
CA GLU A 105 -26.14 19.19 -23.07
C GLU A 105 -24.94 19.14 -24.03
N THR A 106 -24.56 20.27 -24.65
CA THR A 106 -23.35 20.30 -25.51
C THR A 106 -22.04 20.11 -24.74
N ASP A 107 -21.97 20.49 -23.46
CA ASP A 107 -20.79 20.25 -22.61
C ASP A 107 -20.68 18.78 -22.19
N ILE A 108 -21.79 18.16 -21.78
CA ILE A 108 -21.89 16.73 -21.49
C ILE A 108 -21.48 15.91 -22.72
N GLU A 109 -21.89 16.34 -23.92
CA GLU A 109 -21.59 15.68 -25.19
C GLU A 109 -20.13 15.89 -25.69
N LYS A 110 -19.37 16.83 -25.10
CA LYS A 110 -17.90 16.91 -25.24
C LYS A 110 -17.23 15.93 -24.27
N ILE A 111 -17.61 16.00 -22.99
CA ILE A 111 -17.07 15.15 -21.92
C ILE A 111 -17.27 13.67 -22.24
N ARG A 112 -18.43 13.28 -22.80
CA ARG A 112 -18.68 11.91 -23.29
C ARG A 112 -17.67 11.46 -24.36
N LYS A 113 -17.30 12.34 -25.30
CA LYS A 113 -16.31 12.03 -26.34
C LYS A 113 -14.89 11.93 -25.78
N GLU A 114 -14.56 12.73 -24.77
CA GLU A 114 -13.32 12.62 -24.02
C GLU A 114 -13.26 11.29 -23.26
N VAL A 115 -14.32 10.92 -22.53
CA VAL A 115 -14.45 9.62 -21.86
C VAL A 115 -14.35 8.45 -22.86
N ASP A 116 -15.01 8.52 -24.01
CA ASP A 116 -14.88 7.53 -25.10
C ASP A 116 -13.43 7.41 -25.59
N ASN A 117 -12.71 8.51 -25.73
CA ASN A 117 -11.30 8.51 -26.15
C ASN A 117 -10.41 7.87 -25.07
N TRP A 118 -10.61 8.20 -23.79
CA TRP A 118 -9.91 7.57 -22.67
C TRP A 118 -10.23 6.07 -22.55
N LEU A 119 -11.47 5.67 -22.80
CA LEU A 119 -11.89 4.27 -22.82
C LEU A 119 -11.24 3.49 -23.98
N ARG A 120 -11.15 4.09 -25.18
CA ARG A 120 -10.42 3.53 -26.33
C ARG A 120 -8.93 3.42 -26.04
N TYR A 121 -8.35 4.39 -25.35
CA TYR A 121 -6.95 4.33 -24.92
C TYR A 121 -6.72 3.20 -23.92
N LYS A 122 -7.49 3.14 -22.82
CA LYS A 122 -7.41 2.06 -21.81
C LYS A 122 -7.57 0.68 -22.43
N ASN A 123 -8.51 0.50 -23.36
CA ASN A 123 -8.83 -0.80 -23.93
C ASN A 123 -7.92 -1.23 -25.10
N LYS A 124 -7.12 -0.33 -25.69
CA LYS A 124 -6.25 -0.63 -26.86
C LYS A 124 -4.93 0.14 -26.85
N GLY A 125 -4.99 1.47 -26.82
CA GLY A 125 -3.81 2.35 -26.89
C GLY A 125 -2.78 2.06 -25.79
N GLN A 126 -3.21 1.67 -24.59
CA GLN A 126 -2.33 1.23 -23.51
C GLN A 126 -1.50 -0.01 -23.89
N PHE A 127 -2.09 -0.99 -24.58
CA PHE A 127 -1.40 -2.21 -25.01
C PHE A 127 -0.49 -1.95 -26.21
N GLU A 128 -0.93 -1.10 -27.15
CA GLU A 128 -0.13 -0.66 -28.30
C GLU A 128 1.11 0.14 -27.83
N HIS A 129 0.93 1.08 -26.90
CA HIS A 129 2.04 1.85 -26.31
C HIS A 129 2.93 0.98 -25.42
N LYS A 130 2.38 0.09 -24.57
CA LYS A 130 3.18 -0.84 -23.76
C LYS A 130 4.06 -1.71 -24.65
N LYS A 131 3.52 -2.28 -25.73
CA LYS A 131 4.31 -3.08 -26.69
C LYS A 131 5.39 -2.24 -27.38
N GLN A 132 5.10 -0.98 -27.72
CA GLN A 132 6.10 -0.08 -28.31
C GLN A 132 7.23 0.23 -27.32
N ILE A 133 6.94 0.38 -26.03
CA ILE A 133 7.93 0.55 -24.97
C ILE A 133 8.76 -0.74 -24.80
N GLU A 134 8.14 -1.91 -24.70
CA GLU A 134 8.83 -3.21 -24.59
C GLU A 134 9.83 -3.44 -25.75
N ILE A 135 9.44 -3.06 -26.98
CA ILE A 135 10.31 -3.12 -28.17
C ILE A 135 11.46 -2.10 -28.05
N LEU A 136 11.19 -0.84 -27.72
CA LEU A 136 12.24 0.19 -27.60
C LEU A 136 13.23 -0.11 -26.47
N GLU A 137 12.78 -0.68 -25.35
CA GLU A 137 13.65 -1.18 -24.30
C GLU A 137 14.49 -2.37 -24.77
N GLN A 138 13.94 -3.27 -25.59
CA GLN A 138 14.72 -4.36 -26.17
C GLN A 138 15.78 -3.81 -27.13
N GLU A 139 15.43 -2.88 -28.02
CA GLU A 139 16.37 -2.20 -28.91
C GLU A 139 17.48 -1.47 -28.13
N LEU A 140 17.16 -0.85 -26.99
CA LEU A 140 18.15 -0.26 -26.07
C LEU A 140 19.07 -1.32 -25.43
N ARG A 141 18.52 -2.45 -24.96
CA ARG A 141 19.31 -3.57 -24.40
C ARG A 141 20.22 -4.20 -25.46
N ASP A 142 19.71 -4.43 -26.67
CA ASP A 142 20.47 -5.01 -27.79
C ASP A 142 21.58 -4.05 -28.25
N MET A 143 21.32 -2.73 -28.29
CA MET A 143 22.36 -1.72 -28.52
C MET A 143 23.42 -1.72 -27.40
N GLN A 144 23.02 -1.73 -26.12
CA GLN A 144 23.94 -1.78 -24.99
C GLN A 144 24.87 -3.01 -25.06
N ASN A 145 24.30 -4.20 -25.27
CA ASN A 145 25.05 -5.44 -25.47
C ASN A 145 26.06 -5.30 -26.62
N SER A 146 25.67 -4.70 -27.75
CA SER A 146 26.59 -4.47 -28.87
C SER A 146 27.72 -3.48 -28.55
N PHE A 147 27.47 -2.47 -27.71
CA PHE A 147 28.51 -1.55 -27.22
C PHE A 147 29.49 -2.26 -26.27
N ASP A 148 29.00 -3.12 -25.38
CA ASP A 148 29.84 -3.87 -24.45
C ASP A 148 30.66 -4.96 -25.17
N GLU A 149 30.10 -5.61 -26.20
CA GLU A 149 30.85 -6.49 -27.10
C GLU A 149 31.95 -5.73 -27.87
N MET A 150 31.62 -4.56 -28.44
CA MET A 150 32.60 -3.72 -29.14
C MET A 150 33.70 -3.21 -28.20
N ALA A 151 33.35 -2.77 -26.98
CA ALA A 151 34.31 -2.36 -25.96
C ALA A 151 35.19 -3.53 -25.52
N GLY A 152 34.60 -4.71 -25.29
CA GLY A 152 35.33 -5.94 -24.98
C GLY A 152 36.29 -6.37 -26.10
N HIS A 153 35.90 -6.23 -27.37
CA HIS A 153 36.78 -6.47 -28.52
C HIS A 153 37.92 -5.45 -28.58
N LEU A 154 37.62 -4.15 -28.43
CA LEU A 154 38.63 -3.09 -28.45
C LEU A 154 39.64 -3.22 -27.30
N ASN A 155 39.19 -3.56 -26.09
CA ASN A 155 40.07 -3.82 -24.95
C ASN A 155 40.98 -5.03 -25.21
N LYS A 156 40.42 -6.16 -25.67
CA LYS A 156 41.21 -7.36 -26.04
C LYS A 156 42.18 -7.10 -27.21
N SER A 157 41.87 -6.15 -28.09
CA SER A 157 42.77 -5.71 -29.16
C SER A 157 43.90 -4.82 -28.62
N LEU A 158 43.58 -3.87 -27.74
CA LEU A 158 44.54 -3.03 -27.05
C LEU A 158 45.51 -3.88 -26.22
N GLU A 159 45.02 -4.81 -25.41
CA GLU A 159 45.83 -5.74 -24.61
C GLU A 159 46.82 -6.54 -25.46
N LYS A 160 46.37 -7.07 -26.62
CA LYS A 160 47.25 -7.76 -27.57
C LYS A 160 48.35 -6.84 -28.09
N THR A 161 48.00 -5.66 -28.61
CA THR A 161 49.00 -4.70 -29.11
C THR A 161 49.95 -4.23 -28.01
N LYS A 162 49.48 -4.11 -26.76
CA LYS A 162 50.32 -3.78 -25.59
C LYS A 162 51.29 -4.92 -25.27
N ALA A 163 50.83 -6.17 -25.25
CA ALA A 163 51.69 -7.34 -25.04
C ALA A 163 52.71 -7.53 -26.17
N GLU A 164 52.32 -7.30 -27.43
CA GLU A 164 53.22 -7.29 -28.58
C GLU A 164 54.29 -6.20 -28.47
N ILE A 165 53.92 -4.99 -28.03
CA ILE A 165 54.85 -3.89 -27.73
C ILE A 165 55.77 -4.26 -26.56
N GLU A 166 55.24 -4.81 -25.46
CA GLU A 166 56.02 -5.20 -24.28
C GLU A 166 57.08 -6.25 -24.65
N ILE A 167 56.68 -7.33 -25.32
CA ILE A 167 57.59 -8.35 -25.85
C ILE A 167 58.63 -7.70 -26.77
N TYR A 168 58.24 -6.85 -27.72
CA TYR A 168 59.18 -6.17 -28.62
C TYR A 168 60.17 -5.25 -27.86
N THR A 169 59.72 -4.56 -26.80
CA THR A 169 60.59 -3.72 -25.97
C THR A 169 61.57 -4.54 -25.14
N ASP A 170 61.15 -5.66 -24.54
CA ASP A 170 62.07 -6.54 -23.83
C ASP A 170 63.08 -7.20 -24.78
N ASP A 171 62.63 -7.62 -25.96
CA ASP A 171 63.45 -8.26 -26.99
C ASP A 171 64.48 -7.29 -27.60
N THR A 172 64.17 -5.99 -27.66
CA THR A 172 65.13 -4.93 -28.07
C THR A 172 66.03 -4.47 -26.92
N LEU A 173 65.53 -4.41 -25.68
CA LEU A 173 66.33 -4.14 -24.48
C LEU A 173 67.33 -5.28 -24.20
N ALA A 174 66.97 -6.54 -24.46
CA ALA A 174 67.88 -7.68 -24.39
C ALA A 174 69.05 -7.52 -25.37
N LYS A 175 68.75 -7.32 -26.67
CA LYS A 175 69.76 -7.08 -27.72
C LYS A 175 70.63 -5.85 -27.41
N GLN A 176 70.08 -4.83 -26.77
CA GLN A 176 70.86 -3.66 -26.31
C GLN A 176 71.76 -3.97 -25.10
N LYS A 177 71.32 -4.81 -24.15
CA LYS A 177 72.17 -5.30 -23.04
C LYS A 177 73.33 -6.14 -23.56
N ASP A 178 73.08 -7.01 -24.54
CA ASP A 178 74.10 -7.86 -25.17
C ASP A 178 75.12 -7.02 -25.95
N LEU A 179 74.66 -6.09 -26.78
CA LEU A 179 75.56 -5.18 -27.50
C LEU A 179 76.33 -4.24 -26.56
N ALA A 180 75.77 -3.91 -25.40
CA ALA A 180 76.47 -3.15 -24.35
C ALA A 180 77.51 -3.99 -23.59
N SER A 181 77.24 -5.29 -23.34
CA SER A 181 78.19 -6.20 -22.69
C SER A 181 79.34 -6.59 -23.62
N ASP A 182 79.07 -6.86 -24.90
CA ASP A 182 80.11 -7.05 -25.94
C ASP A 182 81.02 -5.82 -26.05
N LYS A 183 80.43 -4.62 -26.10
CA LYS A 183 81.17 -3.35 -26.16
C LYS A 183 81.88 -2.98 -24.85
N ALA A 184 81.53 -3.62 -23.73
CA ALA A 184 82.30 -3.58 -22.51
C ALA A 184 83.48 -4.57 -22.57
N MET A 185 83.25 -5.82 -23.01
CA MET A 185 84.27 -6.85 -23.20
C MET A 185 85.34 -6.45 -24.23
N GLU A 186 85.00 -5.68 -25.26
CA GLU A 186 85.94 -5.11 -26.23
C GLU A 186 86.91 -4.11 -25.58
N LYS A 187 86.49 -3.43 -24.50
CA LYS A 187 87.28 -2.41 -23.78
C LYS A 187 88.05 -2.95 -22.58
N LEU A 188 87.76 -4.18 -22.14
CA LEU A 188 88.55 -4.86 -21.12
C LEU A 188 89.91 -5.26 -21.69
N ASP A 189 90.89 -5.46 -20.80
CA ASP A 189 92.16 -6.04 -21.19
C ASP A 189 92.01 -7.56 -21.46
N LYS A 190 93.07 -8.17 -22.00
CA LYS A 190 93.05 -9.60 -22.33
C LYS A 190 92.90 -10.49 -21.09
N HIS A 191 93.41 -10.05 -19.93
CA HIS A 191 93.37 -10.86 -18.71
C HIS A 191 91.96 -10.89 -18.12
N SER A 192 91.34 -9.75 -17.84
CA SER A 192 90.00 -9.71 -17.25
C SER A 192 88.91 -10.16 -18.21
N ARG A 193 89.11 -10.05 -19.54
CA ARG A 193 88.22 -10.72 -20.50
C ARG A 193 88.27 -12.25 -20.36
N GLN A 194 89.44 -12.84 -20.11
CA GLN A 194 89.54 -14.29 -19.86
C GLN A 194 88.90 -14.65 -18.53
N GLU A 195 89.15 -13.89 -17.46
CA GLU A 195 88.55 -14.12 -16.13
C GLU A 195 87.01 -14.09 -16.17
N VAL A 196 86.40 -13.19 -16.95
CA VAL A 196 84.94 -13.14 -17.15
C VAL A 196 84.45 -14.40 -17.88
N LEU A 197 85.11 -14.83 -18.95
CA LEU A 197 84.72 -16.03 -19.70
C LEU A 197 84.88 -17.31 -18.86
N ASP A 198 85.95 -17.41 -18.06
CA ASP A 198 86.18 -18.52 -17.14
C ASP A 198 85.15 -18.51 -16.01
N ASN A 199 84.78 -17.33 -15.49
CA ASN A 199 83.73 -17.18 -14.47
C ASN A 199 82.34 -17.56 -15.02
N ASP A 200 82.02 -17.20 -16.26
CA ASP A 200 80.77 -17.58 -16.92
C ASP A 200 80.75 -19.04 -17.38
N TRP A 201 81.90 -19.68 -17.58
CA TRP A 201 82.00 -21.13 -17.69
C TRP A 201 81.74 -21.81 -16.33
N LEU A 202 82.42 -21.38 -15.26
CA LEU A 202 82.23 -21.89 -13.91
C LEU A 202 80.78 -21.74 -13.41
N LYS A 203 80.08 -20.64 -13.73
CA LYS A 203 78.64 -20.48 -13.41
C LYS A 203 77.77 -21.56 -14.08
N ARG A 204 78.05 -21.91 -15.34
CA ARG A 204 77.31 -22.95 -16.07
C ARG A 204 77.60 -24.33 -15.48
N GLU A 205 78.86 -24.61 -15.16
CA GLU A 205 79.26 -25.88 -14.54
C GLU A 205 78.64 -26.05 -13.13
N VAL A 206 78.66 -24.99 -12.32
CA VAL A 206 77.98 -24.96 -11.01
C VAL A 206 76.46 -25.14 -11.14
N ALA A 207 75.83 -24.56 -12.17
CA ALA A 207 74.40 -24.76 -12.43
C ALA A 207 74.09 -26.23 -12.80
N ILE A 208 74.90 -26.85 -13.68
CA ILE A 208 74.78 -28.27 -14.03
C ILE A 208 74.94 -29.15 -12.79
N HIS A 209 76.04 -28.97 -12.04
CA HIS A 209 76.27 -29.73 -10.81
C HIS A 209 75.20 -29.49 -9.74
N SER A 210 74.55 -28.31 -9.68
CA SER A 210 73.45 -28.09 -8.74
C SER A 210 72.22 -28.96 -9.05
N VAL A 211 71.90 -29.15 -10.35
CA VAL A 211 70.84 -30.06 -10.81
C VAL A 211 71.21 -31.52 -10.59
N GLU A 212 72.49 -31.88 -10.79
CA GLU A 212 72.99 -33.23 -10.51
C GLU A 212 72.97 -33.55 -9.00
N MET A 213 73.35 -32.61 -8.15
CA MET A 213 73.31 -32.75 -6.68
C MET A 213 71.88 -32.90 -6.17
N GLU A 214 70.93 -32.07 -6.61
CA GLU A 214 69.53 -32.22 -6.22
C GLU A 214 68.94 -33.54 -6.73
N LYS A 215 69.29 -33.98 -7.94
CA LYS A 215 68.90 -35.31 -8.44
C LYS A 215 69.42 -36.43 -7.53
N ILE A 216 70.73 -36.47 -7.28
CA ILE A 216 71.39 -37.47 -6.42
C ILE A 216 70.76 -37.47 -5.02
N LYS A 217 70.52 -36.28 -4.46
CA LYS A 217 69.84 -36.10 -3.17
C LYS A 217 68.44 -36.72 -3.15
N THR A 218 67.59 -36.47 -4.16
CA THR A 218 66.28 -37.15 -4.21
C THR A 218 66.40 -38.67 -4.36
N ASP A 219 67.44 -39.18 -5.04
CA ASP A 219 67.67 -40.62 -5.17
C ASP A 219 68.18 -41.24 -3.85
N VAL A 220 68.98 -40.51 -3.05
CA VAL A 220 69.34 -40.87 -1.68
C VAL A 220 68.11 -40.86 -0.77
N GLU A 221 67.30 -39.80 -0.78
CA GLU A 221 66.05 -39.70 0.00
C GLU A 221 65.08 -40.87 -0.29
N LYS A 222 64.98 -41.30 -1.56
CA LYS A 222 64.21 -42.50 -1.97
C LYS A 222 64.81 -43.79 -1.41
N LEU A 223 66.14 -43.94 -1.43
CA LEU A 223 66.84 -45.11 -0.89
C LEU A 223 66.75 -45.18 0.63
N GLU A 224 66.91 -44.06 1.34
CA GLU A 224 66.74 -43.95 2.79
C GLU A 224 65.31 -44.30 3.19
N LYS A 225 64.30 -43.73 2.52
CA LYS A 225 62.89 -44.08 2.74
C LYS A 225 62.65 -45.57 2.51
N ARG A 226 63.14 -46.15 1.41
CA ARG A 226 63.00 -47.59 1.12
C ARG A 226 63.73 -48.47 2.14
N ASN A 227 64.86 -48.03 2.67
CA ASN A 227 65.57 -48.75 3.72
C ASN A 227 64.81 -48.70 5.05
N LEU A 228 64.20 -47.55 5.40
CA LEU A 228 63.29 -47.42 6.55
C LEU A 228 62.04 -48.30 6.39
N GLU A 229 61.44 -48.37 5.18
CA GLU A 229 60.33 -49.26 4.86
C GLU A 229 60.71 -50.75 5.05
N ILE A 230 61.88 -51.16 4.55
CA ILE A 230 62.39 -52.54 4.70
C ILE A 230 62.73 -52.84 6.16
N MET A 231 63.35 -51.90 6.90
CA MET A 231 63.62 -52.07 8.33
C MET A 231 62.32 -52.15 9.14
N SER A 232 61.29 -51.35 8.82
CA SER A 232 59.96 -51.50 9.44
C SER A 232 59.40 -52.89 9.19
N GLN A 233 59.39 -53.36 7.93
CA GLN A 233 58.91 -54.70 7.58
C GLN A 233 59.69 -55.81 8.32
N LEU A 234 61.01 -55.66 8.48
CA LEU A 234 61.81 -56.60 9.26
C LEU A 234 61.48 -56.52 10.76
N PHE A 235 61.27 -55.32 11.33
CA PHE A 235 60.80 -55.18 12.71
C PHE A 235 59.43 -55.81 12.90
N ASP A 236 58.46 -55.52 12.02
CA ASP A 236 57.11 -56.10 12.04
C ASP A 236 57.17 -57.64 11.94
N CYS A 237 57.99 -58.21 11.04
CA CYS A 237 58.22 -59.65 10.97
C CYS A 237 58.86 -60.21 12.25
N THR A 238 59.89 -59.58 12.82
CA THR A 238 60.49 -60.05 14.09
C THR A 238 59.53 -59.92 15.27
N ILE A 239 58.65 -58.92 15.26
CA ILE A 239 57.59 -58.72 16.24
C ILE A 239 56.52 -59.80 16.09
N ASP A 240 56.17 -60.21 14.86
CA ASP A 240 55.24 -61.30 14.61
C ASP A 240 55.84 -62.68 14.92
N ASP A 241 57.13 -62.93 14.63
CA ASP A 241 57.86 -64.13 15.10
C ASP A 241 57.95 -64.15 16.64
N LEU A 242 58.14 -62.99 17.28
CA LEU A 242 58.07 -62.83 18.73
C LEU A 242 56.65 -63.04 19.28
N LYS A 243 55.59 -62.65 18.55
CA LYS A 243 54.20 -62.99 18.93
C LYS A 243 53.92 -64.48 18.76
N ILE A 244 54.37 -65.11 17.68
CA ILE A 244 54.19 -66.53 17.40
C ILE A 244 54.91 -67.37 18.47
N SER A 245 56.17 -67.06 18.77
CA SER A 245 56.91 -67.72 19.84
C SER A 245 56.36 -67.41 21.23
N ARG A 246 56.02 -66.15 21.54
CA ARG A 246 55.35 -65.79 22.81
C ARG A 246 54.02 -66.51 22.98
N ASN A 247 53.21 -66.64 21.93
CA ASN A 247 51.95 -67.39 21.97
C ASN A 247 52.21 -68.89 22.16
N PHE A 248 53.20 -69.46 21.47
CA PHE A 248 53.62 -70.86 21.66
C PHE A 248 54.04 -71.16 23.11
N TYR A 249 54.68 -70.19 23.79
CA TYR A 249 54.96 -70.28 25.23
C TYR A 249 53.71 -70.02 26.09
N LEU A 250 52.92 -68.96 25.83
CA LEU A 250 51.71 -68.66 26.61
C LEU A 250 50.68 -69.79 26.58
N THR A 251 50.49 -70.46 25.43
CA THR A 251 49.62 -71.63 25.30
C THR A 251 50.18 -72.89 25.99
N GLN A 252 51.43 -72.87 26.46
CA GLN A 252 52.00 -73.88 27.37
C GLN A 252 51.94 -73.46 28.85
N PHE A 253 51.62 -72.20 29.15
CA PHE A 253 51.48 -71.65 30.51
C PHE A 253 50.04 -71.24 30.86
N GLU A 254 49.04 -71.77 30.16
CA GLU A 254 47.66 -71.79 30.66
C GLU A 254 47.54 -72.78 31.86
N ASP A 255 48.50 -73.70 32.00
CA ASP A 255 48.85 -74.40 33.24
C ASP A 255 50.17 -73.85 33.84
N GLY A 256 50.09 -73.02 34.88
CA GLY A 256 51.14 -72.95 35.93
C GLY A 256 52.28 -71.92 35.82
N GLU A 257 52.13 -70.85 36.63
CA GLU A 257 53.18 -70.10 37.36
C GLU A 257 54.23 -69.21 36.64
N ASN A 258 54.07 -67.89 36.88
CA ASN A 258 55.09 -66.89 37.26
C ASN A 258 56.58 -67.09 36.89
N LEU A 259 57.12 -66.12 36.13
CA LEU A 259 58.50 -65.66 36.27
C LEU A 259 58.59 -64.13 36.36
N GLU A 260 58.45 -63.57 37.56
CA GLU A 260 58.79 -62.18 37.88
C GLU A 260 60.31 -61.99 38.09
N GLU A 261 61.17 -62.46 37.17
CA GLU A 261 62.60 -62.13 37.26
C GLU A 261 63.34 -62.10 35.91
N SER A 262 63.66 -60.89 35.43
CA SER A 262 64.63 -60.62 34.37
C SER A 262 65.10 -59.15 34.41
N SER A 263 65.60 -58.70 35.57
CA SER A 263 66.22 -57.38 35.74
C SER A 263 67.61 -57.35 35.08
N ILE A 264 67.61 -57.25 33.75
CA ILE A 264 68.82 -57.34 32.90
C ILE A 264 68.97 -56.13 31.95
N LEU A 265 67.89 -55.40 31.66
CA LEU A 265 67.89 -54.29 30.68
C LEU A 265 68.21 -52.89 31.24
N GLU A 266 68.26 -52.71 32.57
CA GLU A 266 68.46 -51.38 33.20
C GLU A 266 69.94 -50.96 33.32
N ILE A 267 70.89 -51.85 33.00
CA ILE A 267 72.31 -51.69 33.34
C ILE A 267 73.08 -50.78 32.35
N ASP A 268 72.73 -50.81 31.05
CA ASP A 268 73.52 -50.13 30.00
C ASP A 268 73.16 -48.66 29.75
N LEU A 269 71.94 -48.22 30.10
CA LEU A 269 71.50 -46.84 29.86
C LEU A 269 72.26 -45.78 30.69
N ASN A 270 72.95 -46.20 31.75
CA ASN A 270 73.64 -45.30 32.67
C ASN A 270 75.12 -45.00 32.30
N GLN A 271 75.68 -45.65 31.27
CA GLN A 271 77.12 -45.51 30.93
C GLN A 271 77.45 -44.51 29.81
N LEU A 272 76.44 -43.90 29.17
CA LEU A 272 76.62 -42.85 28.13
C LEU A 272 76.45 -41.42 28.63
N LEU A 273 76.18 -41.23 29.93
CA LEU A 273 76.24 -39.92 30.59
C LEU A 273 77.61 -39.73 31.25
N ILE A 274 78.12 -38.49 31.20
CA ILE A 274 79.39 -38.01 31.76
C ILE A 274 80.65 -38.40 30.95
N ASN A 275 81.01 -37.53 29.99
CA ASN A 275 82.41 -37.07 29.91
C ASN A 275 82.54 -35.69 29.19
N GLU A 276 82.25 -34.61 29.92
CA GLU A 276 82.61 -33.24 29.53
C GLU A 276 83.63 -32.63 30.50
N ARG A 277 84.70 -32.02 29.96
CA ARG A 277 85.46 -30.85 30.48
C ARG A 277 86.47 -30.45 29.39
N THR A 278 86.44 -29.27 28.75
CA THR A 278 86.58 -27.87 29.27
C THR A 278 87.95 -27.63 29.93
N PRO A 279 88.64 -26.49 29.71
CA PRO A 279 88.18 -25.09 29.93
C PRO A 279 88.56 -24.13 28.75
N ILE A 280 88.34 -22.79 28.66
CA ILE A 280 87.56 -21.73 29.35
C ILE A 280 87.43 -20.56 28.32
N THR A 281 86.35 -19.75 28.23
CA THR A 281 86.14 -18.45 28.94
C THR A 281 84.77 -17.84 28.57
N THR A 282 84.13 -17.12 29.50
CA THR A 282 82.87 -16.31 29.34
C THR A 282 83.19 -14.81 29.60
N PRO A 283 82.31 -13.77 29.47
CA PRO A 283 80.83 -13.74 29.50
C PRO A 283 80.21 -12.67 28.54
N PRO A 284 79.05 -12.01 28.81
CA PRO A 284 77.74 -12.49 29.26
C PRO A 284 76.58 -12.18 28.26
N SER A 285 75.39 -12.71 28.56
CA SER A 285 74.04 -12.21 28.24
C SER A 285 73.64 -11.85 26.78
N LYS A 286 72.75 -12.67 26.22
CA LYS A 286 71.43 -12.25 25.69
C LYS A 286 70.59 -13.49 25.32
N LEU A 287 69.29 -13.45 25.59
CA LEU A 287 68.34 -14.41 25.01
C LEU A 287 68.35 -14.21 23.48
N ARG A 288 68.57 -15.28 22.72
CA ARG A 288 68.34 -15.23 21.27
C ARG A 288 66.83 -15.16 21.03
N PRO A 289 66.33 -14.28 20.15
CA PRO A 289 64.93 -14.36 19.71
C PRO A 289 64.69 -15.69 18.97
N LYS A 290 63.45 -16.17 18.96
CA LYS A 290 63.04 -17.25 18.03
C LYS A 290 63.45 -16.85 16.60
N SER A 291 63.94 -17.80 15.81
CA SER A 291 64.29 -17.54 14.41
C SER A 291 63.09 -17.01 13.64
N ALA A 292 63.31 -16.07 12.72
CA ALA A 292 62.26 -15.56 11.83
C ALA A 292 61.60 -16.70 11.02
N THR A 293 62.36 -17.73 10.64
CA THR A 293 61.84 -18.95 10.01
C THR A 293 60.86 -19.71 10.91
N HIS A 294 61.12 -19.78 12.22
CA HIS A 294 60.28 -20.50 13.16
C HIS A 294 58.95 -19.76 13.40
N ARG A 295 58.99 -18.42 13.50
CA ARG A 295 57.79 -17.59 13.57
C ARG A 295 56.95 -17.64 12.29
N ALA A 296 57.58 -17.60 11.12
CA ALA A 296 56.87 -17.71 9.84
C ALA A 296 56.21 -19.09 9.64
N ILE A 297 56.74 -20.15 10.27
CA ILE A 297 56.12 -21.48 10.30
C ILE A 297 54.93 -21.49 11.28
N GLU A 298 55.06 -20.91 12.49
CA GLU A 298 53.95 -20.75 13.43
C GLU A 298 52.77 -19.97 12.80
N GLU A 299 53.05 -18.88 12.08
CA GLU A 299 52.03 -18.07 11.41
C GLU A 299 51.41 -18.79 10.19
N LYS A 300 52.18 -19.53 9.38
CA LYS A 300 51.64 -20.32 8.25
C LYS A 300 50.78 -21.52 8.66
N ILE A 301 51.10 -22.17 9.78
CA ILE A 301 50.29 -23.30 10.27
C ILE A 301 48.92 -22.80 10.77
N LEU A 302 48.85 -21.57 11.29
CA LEU A 302 47.58 -20.96 11.74
C LEU A 302 46.70 -20.46 10.59
N SER A 303 47.25 -20.12 9.42
CA SER A 303 46.44 -19.76 8.24
C SER A 303 45.87 -20.99 7.53
N ILE A 304 46.58 -22.12 7.51
CA ILE A 304 46.21 -23.34 6.76
C ILE A 304 44.97 -24.07 7.32
N VAL A 305 44.45 -23.65 8.48
CA VAL A 305 43.28 -24.25 9.15
C VAL A 305 42.02 -23.39 8.96
N LYS A 306 42.05 -22.35 8.11
CA LYS A 306 40.94 -21.39 8.02
C LYS A 306 40.33 -21.13 6.64
N ASP A 307 41.08 -21.31 5.56
CA ASP A 307 40.61 -21.10 4.20
C ASP A 307 40.70 -22.44 3.43
N ASP A 308 39.60 -23.19 3.36
CA ASP A 308 39.26 -24.24 2.35
C ASP A 308 37.98 -25.03 2.75
N ILE A 309 36.84 -24.33 2.85
CA ILE A 309 35.51 -24.87 2.51
C ILE A 309 34.85 -23.83 1.60
N SER A 310 34.22 -24.30 0.52
CA SER A 310 33.97 -23.53 -0.71
C SER A 310 32.68 -22.69 -0.74
N ASP A 311 32.69 -21.67 -1.58
CA ASP A 311 31.51 -21.01 -2.17
C ASP A 311 30.87 -21.88 -3.29
N GLU A 312 29.89 -21.31 -4.01
CA GLU A 312 29.05 -21.86 -5.11
C GLU A 312 28.01 -22.92 -4.64
N ASP A 313 26.69 -22.77 -4.85
CA ASP A 313 25.91 -21.70 -5.50
C ASP A 313 24.39 -21.82 -5.14
N ASP A 314 23.57 -20.88 -5.67
CA ASP A 314 22.14 -21.02 -6.05
C ASP A 314 20.99 -20.50 -5.13
N ASP A 315 20.07 -19.76 -5.79
CA ASP A 315 18.72 -19.20 -5.47
C ASP A 315 18.09 -19.16 -4.05
N GLY A 316 17.41 -18.02 -3.74
CA GLY A 316 16.15 -18.03 -2.96
C GLY A 316 15.88 -16.88 -1.95
N ASP A 317 15.04 -15.90 -2.35
CA ASP A 317 14.22 -14.92 -1.59
C ASP A 317 14.59 -14.45 -0.16
N ALA A 318 14.62 -13.11 -0.04
CA ALA A 318 14.12 -12.34 1.10
C ALA A 318 13.31 -11.14 0.51
N GLU A 319 12.38 -10.45 1.20
CA GLU A 319 12.26 -10.15 2.63
C GLU A 319 10.79 -10.04 3.13
N GLU A 320 10.67 -9.76 4.43
CA GLU A 320 9.63 -8.95 5.10
C GLU A 320 8.22 -9.50 5.43
N GLU A 321 7.65 -8.89 6.48
CA GLU A 321 6.32 -9.11 7.04
C GLU A 321 5.34 -8.06 6.48
N GLU A 322 4.21 -8.49 5.92
CA GLU A 322 2.96 -7.73 6.05
C GLU A 322 1.85 -8.68 6.52
N GLY A 323 0.98 -8.18 7.40
CA GLY A 323 -0.21 -8.87 7.87
C GLY A 323 -1.46 -8.11 7.45
N GLU A 324 -2.37 -8.79 6.77
CA GLU A 324 -3.70 -8.27 6.44
C GLU A 324 -4.83 -9.14 7.03
N ASP A 325 -5.99 -8.52 7.21
CA ASP A 325 -7.12 -9.03 8.00
C ASP A 325 -8.10 -9.94 7.24
N GLU A 326 -8.90 -10.64 8.04
CA GLU A 326 -9.97 -11.59 7.71
C GLU A 326 -11.21 -10.93 7.06
N ILE A 327 -11.57 -11.31 5.82
CA ILE A 327 -12.88 -11.01 5.18
C ILE A 327 -13.42 -12.23 4.40
N ASP A 328 -14.72 -12.51 4.55
CA ASP A 328 -15.44 -13.70 4.04
C ASP A 328 -15.54 -13.85 2.50
N ASP A 329 -15.49 -15.11 2.04
CA ASP A 329 -16.05 -15.58 0.76
C ASP A 329 -17.59 -15.58 0.79
N LEU A 330 -18.29 -14.80 -0.05
CA LEU A 330 -19.72 -15.05 -0.31
C LEU A 330 -20.29 -14.54 -1.65
N ASP A 331 -21.06 -15.44 -2.28
CA ASP A 331 -22.03 -15.27 -3.37
C ASP A 331 -21.56 -14.80 -4.77
N ASP A 332 -20.83 -15.69 -5.46
CA ASP A 332 -21.03 -15.86 -6.91
C ASP A 332 -22.41 -16.49 -7.18
N LYS A 333 -23.40 -15.66 -7.54
CA LYS A 333 -24.75 -16.13 -7.88
C LYS A 333 -25.57 -15.12 -8.70
N ILE A 334 -26.64 -15.62 -9.32
CA ILE A 334 -27.62 -14.89 -10.16
C ILE A 334 -27.04 -14.30 -11.45
N ARG A 335 -26.49 -15.16 -12.31
CA ARG A 335 -26.33 -14.87 -13.75
C ARG A 335 -27.44 -15.50 -14.61
N ASP A 336 -28.70 -15.26 -14.25
CA ASP A 336 -29.82 -15.57 -15.16
C ASP A 336 -31.10 -14.80 -14.80
N THR A 337 -31.61 -13.96 -15.71
CA THR A 337 -33.04 -13.57 -15.81
C THR A 337 -33.34 -12.76 -17.07
N LYS A 338 -34.16 -13.31 -17.97
CA LYS A 338 -34.75 -12.58 -19.10
C LYS A 338 -36.12 -11.98 -18.72
N SER A 339 -36.16 -10.84 -18.03
CA SER A 339 -37.30 -9.89 -18.11
C SER A 339 -36.90 -8.52 -17.57
N ASN A 340 -36.34 -7.65 -18.41
CA ASN A 340 -35.94 -6.30 -18.00
C ASN A 340 -37.03 -5.25 -18.35
N ASN A 341 -38.31 -5.68 -18.35
CA ASN A 341 -39.44 -4.89 -18.84
C ASN A 341 -40.41 -4.44 -17.73
N ASP A 342 -40.33 -5.06 -16.53
CA ASP A 342 -41.21 -4.76 -15.41
C ASP A 342 -40.72 -3.59 -14.55
N PHE A 343 -39.40 -3.38 -14.45
CA PHE A 343 -38.79 -2.28 -13.68
C PHE A 343 -39.26 -0.89 -14.16
N TYR A 344 -39.33 -0.68 -15.48
CA TYR A 344 -39.81 0.57 -16.07
C TYR A 344 -41.31 0.81 -15.90
N LYS A 345 -42.08 -0.22 -15.53
CA LYS A 345 -43.53 -0.11 -15.33
C LYS A 345 -43.89 0.43 -13.95
N SER A 346 -42.99 0.33 -12.96
CA SER A 346 -43.18 0.89 -11.61
C SER A 346 -42.80 2.37 -11.48
N LEU A 347 -42.26 2.98 -12.54
CA LEU A 347 -41.81 4.39 -12.56
C LEU A 347 -42.79 5.34 -13.27
N PHE A 348 -43.77 4.79 -13.99
CA PHE A 348 -44.95 5.53 -14.43
C PHE A 348 -46.06 5.32 -13.41
N PHE A 349 -46.23 6.28 -12.50
CA PHE A 349 -47.45 6.40 -11.73
C PHE A 349 -48.62 6.56 -12.71
N GLU A 350 -49.59 5.64 -12.64
CA GLU A 350 -50.91 5.88 -13.23
C GLU A 350 -51.58 7.04 -12.48
N VAL A 351 -52.57 7.69 -13.10
CA VAL A 351 -53.15 8.94 -12.56
C VAL A 351 -54.17 8.64 -11.48
N GLU A 352 -53.67 8.23 -10.31
CA GLU A 352 -54.45 8.02 -9.09
C GLU A 352 -54.53 9.32 -8.26
N ASP A 353 -55.62 9.49 -7.51
CA ASP A 353 -56.04 10.81 -7.01
C ASP A 353 -55.07 11.43 -5.98
N PHE A 354 -54.61 12.65 -6.28
CA PHE A 354 -53.70 13.44 -5.45
C PHE A 354 -54.25 13.79 -4.04
N SER A 355 -55.52 13.48 -3.72
CA SER A 355 -56.16 13.80 -2.45
C SER A 355 -55.69 12.95 -1.26
N ASP A 356 -55.25 11.70 -1.48
CA ASP A 356 -54.81 10.85 -0.36
C ASP A 356 -53.40 11.21 0.13
N TYR A 357 -52.54 11.74 -0.75
CA TYR A 357 -51.19 12.20 -0.40
C TYR A 357 -51.13 13.40 0.57
N LEU A 358 -52.26 14.02 0.91
CA LEU A 358 -52.33 15.08 1.93
C LEU A 358 -52.70 14.57 3.34
N GLN A 359 -53.05 13.29 3.52
CA GLN A 359 -53.47 12.75 4.82
C GLN A 359 -52.30 12.23 5.67
N LEU A 360 -51.26 13.06 5.84
CA LEU A 360 -50.07 12.71 6.64
C LEU A 360 -50.41 12.49 8.12
N GLY A 361 -49.94 11.38 8.67
CA GLY A 361 -50.18 10.98 10.05
C GLY A 361 -49.40 11.79 11.09
N PRO A 362 -49.80 11.77 12.38
CA PRO A 362 -49.11 12.49 13.46
C PRO A 362 -47.63 12.10 13.69
N LEU A 363 -47.19 10.97 13.13
CA LEU A 363 -45.80 10.51 13.15
C LEU A 363 -44.99 11.09 11.98
N GLU A 364 -45.58 11.18 10.80
CA GLU A 364 -44.94 11.73 9.59
C GLU A 364 -44.74 13.24 9.74
N LEU A 365 -45.74 13.95 10.29
CA LEU A 365 -45.63 15.35 10.70
C LEU A 365 -44.55 15.59 11.79
N LYS A 366 -44.14 14.56 12.55
CA LYS A 366 -43.00 14.64 13.47
C LYS A 366 -41.67 14.44 12.77
N LEU A 367 -41.59 13.53 11.78
CA LEU A 367 -40.38 13.29 10.99
C LEU A 367 -40.05 14.46 10.04
N LEU A 368 -41.04 15.28 9.69
CA LEU A 368 -40.89 16.50 8.91
C LEU A 368 -40.19 17.67 9.65
N ASN A 369 -40.00 17.57 10.98
CA ASN A 369 -39.33 18.60 11.78
C ASN A 369 -37.85 18.25 12.06
N VAL A 370 -36.94 18.69 11.20
CA VAL A 370 -35.49 18.53 11.38
C VAL A 370 -34.92 19.67 12.21
N ASN A 371 -34.70 19.43 13.51
CA ASN A 371 -33.98 20.37 14.39
C ASN A 371 -32.46 20.21 14.23
N GLY A 372 -31.86 20.94 13.29
CA GLY A 372 -30.40 20.97 13.12
C GLY A 372 -29.68 21.77 14.21
N THR A 373 -28.73 21.17 14.91
CA THR A 373 -27.77 21.87 15.77
C THR A 373 -26.58 22.38 14.96
N GLN A 374 -26.21 23.64 15.14
CA GLN A 374 -25.10 24.25 14.39
C GLN A 374 -23.74 23.77 14.91
N MET A 375 -23.12 22.83 14.19
CA MET A 375 -21.68 22.58 14.34
C MET A 375 -20.89 23.83 13.96
N ARG A 376 -19.85 24.14 14.72
CA ARG A 376 -18.86 25.15 14.33
C ARG A 376 -17.87 24.50 13.39
N LEU A 377 -17.77 25.02 12.17
CA LEU A 377 -16.62 24.75 11.32
C LEU A 377 -15.38 25.32 12.01
N HIS A 378 -14.33 24.52 12.13
CA HIS A 378 -13.02 25.05 12.51
C HIS A 378 -12.53 25.94 11.34
N PRO A 379 -12.01 27.15 11.59
CA PRO A 379 -11.27 27.86 10.57
C PRO A 379 -10.06 27.01 10.18
N GLN A 380 -9.75 26.92 8.89
CA GLN A 380 -8.46 26.39 8.47
C GLN A 380 -7.36 27.29 9.04
N GLY A 381 -6.28 26.69 9.52
CA GLY A 381 -5.10 27.44 9.94
C GLY A 381 -4.51 28.22 8.76
N GLU A 382 -3.85 29.33 9.05
CA GLU A 382 -2.93 29.92 8.08
C GLU A 382 -1.80 28.91 7.84
N PRO A 383 -1.38 28.67 6.57
CA PRO A 383 -0.40 27.65 6.26
C PRO A 383 0.94 27.95 6.95
N THR A 384 1.57 26.89 7.44
CA THR A 384 2.81 26.94 8.19
C THR A 384 3.97 27.34 7.26
N ASP A 385 5.00 28.03 7.77
CA ASP A 385 6.17 28.42 6.97
C ASP A 385 6.84 27.23 6.26
N GLU A 386 6.73 26.03 6.85
CA GLU A 386 7.21 24.76 6.28
C GLU A 386 6.41 24.30 5.06
N GLU A 387 5.10 24.59 5.01
CA GLU A 387 4.21 24.27 3.87
C GLU A 387 4.45 25.23 2.70
N LEU A 388 4.79 26.49 2.97
CA LEU A 388 5.23 27.46 1.96
C LEU A 388 6.59 27.05 1.37
N ALA A 389 7.52 26.56 2.18
CA ALA A 389 8.80 26.03 1.70
C ALA A 389 8.63 24.74 0.86
N ALA A 390 7.61 23.93 1.13
CA ALA A 390 7.29 22.76 0.31
C ALA A 390 6.75 23.13 -1.08
N LEU A 391 5.99 24.22 -1.19
CA LEU A 391 5.46 24.74 -2.48
C LEU A 391 6.58 25.24 -3.41
N ASP A 392 7.61 25.90 -2.88
CA ASP A 392 8.79 26.32 -3.66
C ASP A 392 9.60 25.10 -4.18
N CYS A 393 9.58 23.99 -3.46
CA CYS A 393 10.28 22.75 -3.84
C CYS A 393 9.53 21.91 -4.89
N ASN A 394 8.20 22.06 -5.03
CA ASN A 394 7.39 21.29 -5.97
C ASN A 394 6.30 22.15 -6.64
N PRO A 395 6.64 22.96 -7.66
CA PRO A 395 5.68 23.82 -8.33
C PRO A 395 4.67 23.02 -9.18
N ASP A 396 3.38 23.24 -8.95
CA ASP A 396 2.23 22.68 -9.72
C ASP A 396 2.31 22.89 -11.25
N THR A 397 3.21 23.77 -11.72
CA THR A 397 3.50 23.97 -13.14
C THR A 397 4.69 23.11 -13.59
N TRP A 398 4.39 21.89 -14.02
CA TRP A 398 5.34 20.98 -14.68
C TRP A 398 6.18 21.74 -15.74
N PRO A 399 7.53 21.68 -15.71
CA PRO A 399 8.42 22.49 -16.57
C PRO A 399 8.31 22.25 -18.09
N VAL A 400 7.41 21.36 -18.55
CA VAL A 400 7.19 21.07 -19.97
C VAL A 400 5.75 21.42 -20.35
N THR A 401 5.55 22.64 -20.84
CA THR A 401 4.23 23.07 -21.33
C THR A 401 3.97 22.54 -22.75
N GLN A 402 2.71 22.25 -23.11
CA GLN A 402 2.33 21.77 -24.45
C GLN A 402 2.91 22.56 -25.65
N PRO A 403 3.00 23.92 -25.65
CA PRO A 403 3.64 24.63 -26.76
C PRO A 403 5.14 24.32 -26.92
N MET A 404 5.85 23.98 -25.83
CA MET A 404 7.27 23.61 -25.92
C MET A 404 7.43 22.26 -26.63
N ILE A 405 6.57 21.28 -26.33
CA ILE A 405 6.54 19.98 -27.02
C ILE A 405 6.27 20.19 -28.53
N LYS A 406 5.27 21.02 -28.88
CA LYS A 406 4.92 21.32 -30.28
C LYS A 406 6.01 22.05 -31.06
N ASN A 407 6.94 22.75 -30.38
CA ASN A 407 8.09 23.36 -31.03
C ASN A 407 9.23 22.36 -31.26
N ALA A 408 9.40 21.37 -30.37
CA ALA A 408 10.40 20.30 -30.52
C ALA A 408 10.06 19.33 -31.66
N THR A 409 8.77 19.13 -31.98
CA THR A 409 8.31 18.21 -33.05
C THR A 409 8.25 18.84 -34.45
N ASN A 410 8.91 19.99 -34.67
CA ASN A 410 8.84 20.76 -35.92
C ASN A 410 10.23 21.23 -36.42
N GLN A 411 11.26 20.41 -36.21
CA GLN A 411 12.59 20.55 -36.83
C GLN A 411 12.93 19.30 -37.66
#